data_AF-A0A9X5XEH2-F1
#
_entry.id   AF-A0A9X5XEH2-F1
#
_cell.length_a   1.000
_cell.length_b   1.000
_cell.length_c   1.000
_cell.angle_alpha   90.00
_cell.angle_beta   90.00
_cell.angle_gamma   90.00
#
_symmetry.space_group_name_H-M   'P 1'
#
loop_
_entity.id
_entity.type
_entity.pdbx_description
1 polymer ?
#
loop_
_entity_poly.entity_id
_entity_poly.type
_entity_poly.pdbx_seq_one_letter_code
_entity_poly.pdbx_strand_id
1 'polypeptide(L)'
;SGGTRIAECLAEFNERFGRRGMAHGAVVAIISDGWDTGTAAELATQMARLSRVAHRVVWVNPRTASPRYRPLVAGMAAALPYCDAVVSAHNLAALGDFTAVLSAPRRRR
;
A
#
# COMPACT_ATOMS: atom_id res chain seq x y z
N SER A 1 -7.02 22.02 2.96
CA SER A 1 -6.32 21.21 1.95
C SER A 1 -7.09 19.92 1.75
N GLY A 2 -7.63 19.67 0.55
CA GLY A 2 -8.34 18.42 0.27
C GLY A 2 -7.39 17.23 0.42
N GLY A 3 -7.83 16.16 1.08
CA GLY A 3 -6.98 14.98 1.34
C GLY A 3 -6.51 14.28 0.06
N THR A 4 -5.68 13.25 0.22
CA THR A 4 -5.09 12.52 -0.90
C THR A 4 -6.15 11.64 -1.58
N ARG A 5 -6.16 11.57 -2.91
CA ARG A 5 -7.06 10.68 -3.66
C ARG A 5 -6.36 9.37 -4.02
N ILE A 6 -6.13 8.52 -3.02
CA ILE A 6 -5.28 7.33 -3.17
C ILE A 6 -5.90 6.33 -4.15
N ALA A 7 -7.22 6.13 -4.07
CA ALA A 7 -7.96 5.23 -4.96
C ALA A 7 -7.83 5.67 -6.43
N GLU A 8 -7.91 6.96 -6.72
CA GLU A 8 -7.75 7.51 -8.08
C GLU A 8 -6.32 7.28 -8.60
N CYS A 9 -5.29 7.59 -7.79
CA CYS A 9 -3.90 7.32 -8.15
C CYS A 9 -3.63 5.84 -8.42
N LEU A 10 -4.20 4.94 -7.62
CA LEU A 10 -4.06 3.50 -7.84
C LEU A 10 -4.83 3.00 -9.06
N ALA A 11 -5.97 3.63 -9.39
CA ALA A 11 -6.69 3.32 -10.62
C ALA A 11 -5.84 3.64 -11.85
N GLU A 12 -5.28 4.86 -11.92
CA GLU A 12 -4.39 5.28 -13.00
C GLU A 12 -3.14 4.38 -13.09
N PHE A 13 -2.52 4.07 -11.96
CA PHE A 13 -1.37 3.16 -11.91
C PHE A 13 -1.72 1.77 -12.44
N ASN A 14 -2.85 1.19 -12.02
CA ASN A 14 -3.30 -0.12 -12.47
C ASN A 14 -3.63 -0.15 -13.97
N GLU A 15 -4.19 0.95 -14.50
CA GLU A 15 -4.49 1.08 -15.94
C GLU A 15 -3.21 1.15 -16.77
N ARG A 16 -2.27 2.00 -16.36
CA ARG A 16 -1.05 2.26 -17.12
C ARG A 16 0.02 1.19 -16.94
N PHE A 17 0.13 0.62 -15.76
CA PHE A 17 1.25 -0.24 -15.37
C PHE A 17 0.83 -1.61 -14.84
N GLY A 18 -0.46 -1.97 -14.83
CA GLY A 18 -0.97 -3.21 -14.25
C GLY A 18 -0.54 -4.50 -14.96
N ARG A 19 -1.50 -5.32 -15.41
CA ARG A 19 -1.24 -6.73 -15.80
C ARG A 19 -0.19 -6.93 -16.91
N ARG A 20 -0.03 -5.97 -17.82
CA ARG A 20 0.94 -6.00 -18.93
C ARG A 20 2.10 -5.01 -18.73
N GLY A 21 2.15 -4.33 -17.60
CA GLY A 21 3.09 -3.25 -17.32
C GLY A 21 4.02 -3.56 -16.15
N MET A 22 4.65 -2.50 -15.66
CA MET A 22 5.69 -2.54 -14.62
C MET A 22 5.25 -3.19 -13.31
N ALA A 23 3.95 -3.21 -13.00
CA ALA A 23 3.44 -3.81 -11.78
C ALA A 23 3.51 -5.35 -11.80
N HIS A 24 3.48 -5.98 -12.98
CA HIS A 24 3.44 -7.43 -13.08
C HIS A 24 4.73 -8.06 -12.53
N GLY A 25 4.61 -8.80 -11.43
CA GLY A 25 5.75 -9.43 -10.76
C GLY A 25 6.65 -8.45 -9.98
N ALA A 26 6.28 -7.17 -9.86
CA ALA A 26 7.06 -6.20 -9.11
C ALA A 26 6.74 -6.23 -7.61
N VAL A 27 7.67 -5.72 -6.81
CA VAL A 27 7.33 -5.23 -5.47
C VAL A 27 6.88 -3.78 -5.59
N VAL A 28 5.67 -3.49 -5.13
CA VAL A 28 5.07 -2.16 -5.18
C VAL A 28 5.00 -1.59 -3.76
N ALA A 29 5.73 -0.51 -3.53
CA ALA A 29 5.70 0.23 -2.27
C ALA A 29 4.72 1.41 -2.38
N ILE A 30 3.73 1.44 -1.50
CA ILE A 30 2.75 2.53 -1.39
C ILE A 30 3.10 3.35 -0.15
N ILE A 31 3.57 4.58 -0.34
CA ILE A 31 3.96 5.47 0.76
C ILE A 31 2.82 6.42 1.06
N SER A 32 2.04 6.15 2.10
CA SER A 32 0.87 6.95 2.46
C SER A 32 0.44 6.73 3.91
N ASP A 33 -0.15 7.75 4.54
CA ASP A 33 -0.75 7.66 5.87
C ASP A 33 -2.20 7.13 5.86
N GLY A 34 -2.75 6.85 4.67
CA GLY A 34 -4.05 6.22 4.46
C GLY A 34 -5.24 7.18 4.45
N TRP A 35 -4.99 8.49 4.39
CA TRP A 35 -6.05 9.49 4.28
C TRP A 35 -6.52 9.63 2.84
N ASP A 36 -7.55 8.85 2.49
CA ASP A 36 -8.25 8.96 1.20
C ASP A 36 -9.50 9.85 1.33
N THR A 37 -9.74 10.74 0.36
CA THR A 37 -11.01 11.49 0.24
C THR A 37 -12.08 10.75 -0.56
N GLY A 38 -11.72 9.69 -1.29
CA GLY A 38 -12.64 8.78 -1.98
C GLY A 38 -13.25 7.74 -1.04
N THR A 39 -14.04 6.82 -1.59
CA THR A 39 -14.67 5.77 -0.80
C THR A 39 -13.69 4.64 -0.47
N ALA A 40 -13.84 4.04 0.70
CA ALA A 40 -13.06 2.86 1.09
C ALA A 40 -13.26 1.68 0.11
N ALA A 41 -14.43 1.56 -0.51
CA ALA A 41 -14.74 0.52 -1.48
C ALA A 41 -13.94 0.67 -2.79
N GLU A 42 -13.77 1.90 -3.28
CA GLU A 42 -12.94 2.17 -4.46
C GLU A 42 -11.48 1.82 -4.19
N LEU A 43 -10.96 2.22 -3.03
CA LEU A 43 -9.59 1.88 -2.64
C LEU A 43 -9.41 0.36 -2.52
N ALA A 44 -10.33 -0.36 -1.86
CA ALA A 44 -10.30 -1.81 -1.77
C ALA A 44 -10.29 -2.47 -3.16
N THR A 45 -11.08 -1.95 -4.10
CA THR A 45 -11.15 -2.46 -5.47
C THR A 45 -9.81 -2.32 -6.18
N GLN A 46 -9.17 -1.15 -6.09
CA GLN A 46 -7.87 -0.94 -6.74
C GLN A 46 -6.74 -1.72 -6.08
N MET A 47 -6.77 -1.88 -4.76
CA MET A 47 -5.83 -2.72 -4.02
C MET A 47 -5.99 -4.21 -4.36
N ALA A 48 -7.21 -4.69 -4.54
CA ALA A 48 -7.50 -6.04 -5.01
C ALA A 48 -7.00 -6.29 -6.43
N ARG A 49 -7.04 -5.28 -7.31
CA ARG A 49 -6.47 -5.38 -8.68
C ARG A 49 -4.95 -5.44 -8.63
N LEU A 50 -4.32 -4.56 -7.85
CA LEU A 50 -2.87 -4.48 -7.71
C LEU A 50 -2.28 -5.77 -7.12
N SER A 51 -2.85 -6.27 -6.02
CA SER A 51 -2.35 -7.48 -5.33
C SER A 51 -2.40 -8.76 -6.16
N ARG A 52 -3.22 -8.80 -7.23
CA ARG A 52 -3.26 -9.93 -8.16
C ARG A 52 -2.13 -9.92 -9.18
N VAL A 53 -1.52 -8.76 -9.45
CA VAL A 53 -0.48 -8.59 -10.48
C VAL A 53 0.90 -8.36 -9.87
N ALA A 54 0.98 -7.68 -8.73
CA ALA A 54 2.22 -7.46 -8.02
C ALA A 54 2.76 -8.77 -7.43
N HIS A 55 4.08 -8.90 -7.39
CA HIS A 55 4.72 -9.95 -6.58
C HIS A 55 4.49 -9.69 -5.09
N ARG A 56 4.61 -8.42 -4.67
CA ARG A 56 4.26 -7.95 -3.31
C ARG A 56 3.74 -6.53 -3.31
N VAL A 57 2.86 -6.23 -2.36
CA VAL A 57 2.41 -4.88 -2.03
C VAL A 57 2.86 -4.54 -0.61
N VAL A 58 3.67 -3.50 -0.46
CA VAL A 58 4.18 -3.02 0.83
C VAL A 58 3.61 -1.64 1.10
N TRP A 59 2.87 -1.50 2.19
CA TRP A 59 2.38 -0.19 2.63
C TRP A 59 3.35 0.44 3.60
N VAL A 60 3.94 1.57 3.21
CA VAL A 60 4.89 2.33 4.01
C VAL A 60 4.14 3.52 4.61
N ASN A 61 3.94 3.51 5.92
CA ASN A 61 3.17 4.55 6.60
C ASN A 61 4.11 5.57 7.28
N PRO A 62 4.20 6.81 6.76
CA PRO A 62 5.08 7.84 7.31
C PRO A 62 4.49 8.57 8.52
N ARG A 63 3.42 8.05 9.17
CA ARG A 63 2.81 8.61 10.41
C ARG A 63 2.61 7.63 11.58
N THR A 64 2.99 6.36 11.42
CA THR A 64 2.95 5.32 12.46
C THR A 64 3.76 5.55 13.76
N ALA A 65 4.69 6.50 13.88
CA ALA A 65 5.44 6.70 15.13
C ALA A 65 4.66 7.37 16.28
N SER A 66 3.45 7.85 16.02
CA SER A 66 2.62 8.41 17.10
C SER A 66 1.91 7.29 17.86
N PRO A 67 2.03 7.20 19.20
CA PRO A 67 1.23 6.28 20.02
C PRO A 67 -0.28 6.52 19.92
N ARG A 68 -0.68 7.66 19.35
CA ARG A 68 -2.07 8.05 19.06
C ARG A 68 -2.49 7.69 17.64
N TYR A 69 -1.62 7.10 16.82
CA TYR A 69 -1.97 6.66 15.48
C TYR A 69 -2.93 5.49 15.58
N ARG A 70 -4.22 5.79 15.44
CA ARG A 70 -5.23 4.79 15.16
C ARG A 70 -5.51 4.83 13.66
N PRO A 71 -5.42 3.72 12.92
CA PRO A 71 -5.93 3.65 11.56
C PRO A 71 -7.47 3.69 11.63
N LEU A 72 -8.02 4.84 12.01
CA LEU A 72 -9.46 5.14 12.03
C LEU A 72 -9.95 5.62 10.66
N VAL A 73 -9.06 5.71 9.68
CA VAL A 73 -9.42 6.12 8.32
C VAL A 73 -9.81 4.88 7.53
N ALA A 74 -11.07 4.84 7.09
CA ALA A 74 -11.64 3.71 6.36
C ALA A 74 -10.79 3.28 5.15
N GLY A 75 -10.04 4.21 4.55
CA GLY A 75 -9.13 3.94 3.45
C GLY A 75 -7.99 2.96 3.81
N MET A 76 -7.26 3.21 4.91
CA MET A 76 -6.20 2.28 5.32
C MET A 76 -6.78 0.90 5.65
N ALA A 77 -7.89 0.86 6.39
CA ALA A 77 -8.56 -0.39 6.71
C ALA A 77 -8.97 -1.19 5.45
N ALA A 78 -9.37 -0.51 4.38
CA ALA A 78 -9.67 -1.11 3.09
C ALA A 78 -8.43 -1.62 2.32
N ALA A 79 -7.26 -1.00 2.53
CA ALA A 79 -6.02 -1.40 1.86
C ALA A 79 -5.30 -2.56 2.56
N LEU A 80 -5.37 -2.63 3.90
CA LEU A 80 -4.67 -3.61 4.73
C LEU A 80 -4.85 -5.08 4.27
N PRO A 81 -6.07 -5.54 3.91
CA PRO A 81 -6.28 -6.92 3.50
C PRO A 81 -5.55 -7.31 2.22
N TYR A 82 -4.97 -6.36 1.47
CA TYR A 82 -4.27 -6.61 0.20
C TYR A 82 -2.77 -6.33 0.28
N CYS A 83 -2.28 -5.87 1.43
CA CYS A 83 -0.86 -5.68 1.67
C CYS A 83 -0.22 -6.99 2.11
N ASP A 84 1.01 -7.24 1.68
CA ASP A 84 1.84 -8.33 2.18
C ASP A 84 2.62 -7.90 3.43
N ALA A 85 2.94 -6.61 3.52
CA ALA A 85 3.56 -6.01 4.70
C ALA A 85 3.12 -4.55 4.87
N VAL A 86 3.15 -4.11 6.13
CA VAL A 86 3.00 -2.69 6.50
C VAL A 86 4.22 -2.30 7.32
N VAL A 87 4.95 -1.29 6.85
CA VAL A 87 6.17 -0.83 7.51
C VAL A 87 6.03 0.62 7.93
N SER A 88 6.68 0.97 9.04
CA SER A 88 6.72 2.32 9.58
C SER A 88 7.79 3.14 8.86
N ALA A 89 7.54 4.37 8.39
CA ALA A 89 8.57 5.14 7.66
C ALA A 89 9.46 6.04 8.53
N HIS A 90 9.45 5.85 9.86
CA HIS A 90 9.92 6.85 10.83
C HIS A 90 11.38 6.76 11.26
N ASN A 91 12.14 5.80 10.74
CA ASN A 91 13.57 5.71 11.04
C ASN A 91 14.31 4.98 9.91
N LEU A 92 15.64 5.12 9.86
CA LEU A 92 16.50 4.37 8.95
C LEU A 92 16.36 2.84 9.14
N ALA A 93 15.92 2.37 10.32
CA ALA A 93 15.66 0.96 10.58
C ALA A 93 14.47 0.41 9.76
N ALA A 94 13.54 1.28 9.34
CA ALA A 94 12.48 0.95 8.38
C ALA A 94 13.03 0.48 7.03
N LEU A 95 14.22 0.93 6.64
CA LEU A 95 14.91 0.43 5.45
C LEU A 95 15.38 -1.02 5.66
N GLY A 96 15.77 -1.37 6.90
CA GLY A 96 16.05 -2.75 7.32
C GLY A 96 14.80 -3.62 7.24
N ASP A 97 13.68 -3.17 7.81
CA ASP A 97 12.40 -3.90 7.72
C ASP A 97 11.91 -4.03 6.27
N PHE A 98 12.04 -2.97 5.48
CA PHE A 98 11.70 -2.97 4.06
C PHE A 98 12.57 -3.97 3.28
N THR A 99 13.88 -3.94 3.47
CA THR A 99 14.81 -4.89 2.81
C THR A 99 14.60 -6.33 3.26
N ALA A 100 14.25 -6.57 4.53
CA ALA A 100 13.86 -7.88 5.02
C ALA A 100 12.56 -8.38 4.34
N VAL A 101 11.55 -7.51 4.20
CA VAL A 101 10.32 -7.82 3.46
C VAL A 101 10.60 -8.10 1.99
N LEU A 102 11.52 -7.39 1.35
CA LEU A 102 11.94 -7.66 -0.02
C LEU A 102 12.61 -9.03 -0.16
N SER A 103 13.36 -9.46 0.85
CA SER A 103 14.20 -10.67 0.82
C SER A 103 13.48 -11.94 1.29
N ALA A 104 12.42 -11.81 2.11
CA ALA A 104 11.70 -12.97 2.67
C ALA A 104 11.00 -13.80 1.57
N PRO A 105 10.76 -15.12 1.70
CA PRO A 105 9.94 -15.88 0.76
C PRO A 105 8.48 -15.39 0.72
N ARG A 106 7.81 -15.46 -0.44
CA ARG A 106 6.43 -14.98 -0.54
C ARG A 106 5.50 -15.92 0.24
N ARG A 107 4.80 -15.41 1.25
CA ARG A 107 3.67 -16.13 1.84
C ARG A 107 2.58 -16.25 0.77
N ARG A 108 2.33 -17.46 0.28
CA ARG A 108 1.18 -17.70 -0.60
C ARG A 108 -0.09 -17.46 0.23
N ARG A 109 -0.96 -16.58 -0.27
CA ARG A 109 -2.33 -16.42 0.20
C ARG A 109 -3.16 -17.64 -0.16
#